data_AF-A0A6P8ZAE2-F1
#
_entry.id   AF-A0A6P8ZAE2-F1
#
_cell.length_a   1.000
_cell.length_b   1.000
_cell.length_c   1.000
_cell.angle_alpha   90.00
_cell.angle_beta   90.00
_cell.angle_gamma   90.00
#
_symmetry.space_group_name_H-M   'P 1'
#
loop_
_entity.id
_entity.type
_entity.pdbx_description
1 polymer ?
#
loop_
_entity_poly.entity_id
_entity_poly.type
_entity_poly.pdbx_seq_one_letter_code
_entity_poly.pdbx_strand_id
1 'polypeptide(L)'
;MIPLRFSLRLCGVRNLPSMTAACYQSTKAQRAEQAERMSRYSTEFPEKLLAKKQKSAAQMYVADAQAAQQINSYLEPHLAQSTCDTVVELNPGPCHLTRHLLDREAQFRKIVLLESTEHFMPRLQELHALYPDRVKVRQGDFVSLWKLAFMDKMDSGMRVADLLYEMPQKGFTEDINALVLGAVGSYPFFMHLINSLIFQTSLYNLGRCEMILAVPPPIYIHLTCSNDIGYLIYRSTSVLFQILFEHRYIAKVPREHFLPQQAKHTPSKSSKLRKVKSINPEYLYLVKFQPRRNLHELCAVQDLPALWFFIKQNLVSRRNRIIPNLEKWVPGCGPRLIINQSASTPVEPLYADENLPPYSMPSTTMSTSDYFPNINIYTQFGDLSPSQMLTLFTQFRQWPEYSESSFLASLENTMLKLEAVTDEPGLDDGVNLPEEDDISSEQAEELLEVVAEEVTPKPAKSRKKSKKSTTV
;
A
#
# COMPACT_ATOMS: atom_id res chain seq x y z
N MET A 1 -60.49 46.87 -30.18
CA MET A 1 -59.46 46.27 -31.05
C MET A 1 -58.53 45.43 -30.19
N ILE A 2 -58.39 44.15 -30.54
CA ILE A 2 -57.44 43.14 -30.04
C ILE A 2 -56.21 43.18 -31.00
N PRO A 3 -54.94 42.85 -30.65
CA PRO A 3 -54.18 42.92 -29.39
C PRO A 3 -52.66 43.30 -29.60
N LEU A 4 -51.85 43.04 -28.56
CA LEU A 4 -50.44 42.59 -28.56
C LEU A 4 -49.25 43.59 -28.46
N ARG A 5 -48.72 43.61 -27.22
CA ARG A 5 -47.32 43.47 -26.79
C ARG A 5 -46.30 44.51 -27.27
N PHE A 6 -46.12 45.53 -26.42
CA PHE A 6 -44.82 46.17 -26.19
C PHE A 6 -44.10 45.45 -25.03
N SER A 7 -42.84 45.07 -25.21
CA SER A 7 -41.95 44.81 -24.07
C SER A 7 -40.59 45.44 -24.35
N LEU A 8 -40.25 46.36 -23.46
CA LEU A 8 -39.09 47.23 -23.47
C LEU A 8 -37.79 46.46 -23.27
N ARG A 9 -36.77 46.86 -24.04
CA ARG A 9 -35.37 46.60 -23.71
C ARG A 9 -35.01 47.40 -22.45
N LEU A 10 -34.45 46.72 -21.45
CA LEU A 10 -33.71 47.35 -20.36
C LEU A 10 -32.36 46.64 -20.24
N CYS A 11 -31.31 47.44 -20.25
CA CYS A 11 -29.91 47.04 -20.17
C CYS A 11 -29.50 46.73 -18.72
N GLY A 12 -28.61 45.73 -18.58
CA GLY A 12 -27.51 45.73 -17.60
C GLY A 12 -27.71 44.85 -16.37
N VAL A 13 -26.84 43.85 -16.18
CA VAL A 13 -25.71 43.87 -15.22
C VAL A 13 -24.97 42.51 -15.26
N ARG A 14 -23.69 42.59 -15.64
CA ARG A 14 -22.51 41.82 -15.21
C ARG A 14 -22.69 40.32 -14.87
N ASN A 15 -22.24 39.46 -15.79
CA ASN A 15 -21.84 38.09 -15.49
C ASN A 15 -20.44 38.08 -14.86
N LEU A 16 -20.33 37.53 -13.65
CA LEU A 16 -19.05 37.05 -13.11
C LEU A 16 -18.66 35.75 -13.83
N PRO A 17 -17.39 35.56 -14.23
CA PRO A 17 -16.93 34.26 -14.67
C PRO A 17 -16.71 33.34 -13.46
N SER A 18 -17.43 32.22 -13.47
CA SER A 18 -17.19 31.03 -12.66
C SER A 18 -15.74 30.56 -12.80
N MET A 19 -15.02 30.48 -11.69
CA MET A 19 -13.67 29.93 -11.62
C MET A 19 -13.68 28.41 -11.83
N THR A 20 -13.54 27.97 -13.07
CA THR A 20 -13.17 26.59 -13.43
C THR A 20 -11.80 26.60 -14.10
N ALA A 21 -10.75 26.83 -13.31
CA ALA A 21 -9.36 26.72 -13.75
C ALA A 21 -8.93 25.24 -13.84
N ALA A 22 -9.47 24.51 -14.81
CA ALA A 22 -8.84 23.27 -15.26
C ALA A 22 -7.65 23.65 -16.16
N CYS A 23 -6.45 23.62 -15.59
CA CYS A 23 -5.20 24.05 -16.23
C CYS A 23 -4.85 23.16 -17.44
N TYR A 24 -5.25 23.58 -18.64
CA TYR A 24 -4.67 23.12 -19.90
C TYR A 24 -3.26 23.73 -20.02
N GLN A 25 -2.23 22.99 -19.60
CA GLN A 25 -0.85 23.40 -19.91
C GLN A 25 -0.65 23.39 -21.43
N SER A 26 -0.25 24.53 -22.00
CA SER A 26 0.11 24.64 -23.42
C SER A 26 1.23 23.64 -23.78
N THR A 27 1.20 23.09 -24.99
CA THR A 27 2.26 22.21 -25.53
C THR A 27 3.65 22.87 -25.45
N LYS A 28 3.71 24.20 -25.50
CA LYS A 28 4.95 24.98 -25.30
C LYS A 28 5.48 24.87 -23.86
N ALA A 29 4.60 24.93 -22.86
CA ALA A 29 4.98 24.82 -21.45
C ALA A 29 5.47 23.39 -21.11
N GLN A 30 4.81 22.37 -21.65
CA GLN A 30 5.25 20.97 -21.46
C GLN A 30 6.63 20.70 -22.08
N ARG A 31 6.90 21.27 -23.27
CA ARG A 31 8.23 21.19 -23.91
C ARG A 31 9.29 21.95 -23.13
N ALA A 32 8.96 23.11 -22.57
CA ALA A 32 9.88 23.87 -21.72
C ALA A 32 10.23 23.11 -20.43
N GLU A 33 9.24 22.54 -19.73
CA GLU A 33 9.44 21.70 -18.54
C GLU A 33 10.31 20.47 -18.86
N GLN A 34 10.10 19.85 -20.02
CA GLN A 34 10.94 18.75 -20.48
C GLN A 34 12.38 19.20 -20.79
N ALA A 35 12.57 20.34 -21.47
CA ALA A 35 13.89 20.86 -21.80
C ALA A 35 14.68 21.25 -20.55
N GLU A 36 14.01 21.88 -19.57
CA GLU A 36 14.59 22.19 -18.26
C GLU A 36 15.02 20.92 -17.53
N ARG A 37 14.16 19.90 -17.48
CA ARG A 37 14.48 18.60 -16.87
C ARG A 37 15.66 17.91 -17.56
N MET A 38 15.67 17.90 -18.89
CA MET A 38 16.80 17.38 -19.66
C MET A 38 18.08 18.13 -19.31
N SER A 39 18.05 19.47 -19.31
CA SER A 39 19.20 20.30 -18.94
C SER A 39 19.69 20.06 -17.51
N ARG A 40 18.78 19.76 -16.58
CA ARG A 40 19.10 19.57 -15.16
C ARG A 40 19.71 18.19 -14.86
N TYR A 41 19.27 17.14 -15.55
CA TYR A 41 19.59 15.76 -15.18
C TYR A 41 20.33 14.94 -16.24
N SER A 42 20.56 15.47 -17.45
CA SER A 42 21.15 14.72 -18.57
C SER A 42 22.57 14.20 -18.33
N THR A 43 23.30 14.78 -17.39
CA THR A 43 24.67 14.34 -17.05
C THR A 43 24.68 13.09 -16.19
N GLU A 44 23.63 12.86 -15.42
CA GLU A 44 23.57 11.77 -14.44
C GLU A 44 22.56 10.68 -14.82
N PHE A 45 21.52 11.02 -15.57
CA PHE A 45 20.44 10.10 -15.95
C PHE A 45 20.37 9.88 -17.46
N PRO A 46 20.07 8.64 -17.91
CA PRO A 46 19.88 8.35 -19.32
C PRO A 46 18.61 9.02 -19.84
N GLU A 47 18.65 9.47 -21.10
CA GLU A 47 17.54 10.19 -21.75
C GLU A 47 16.19 9.44 -21.66
N LYS A 48 16.20 8.11 -21.69
CA LYS A 48 14.98 7.28 -21.54
C LYS A 48 14.22 7.55 -20.25
N LEU A 49 14.90 7.84 -19.14
CA LEU A 49 14.28 8.17 -17.84
C LEU A 49 13.78 9.63 -17.78
N LEU A 50 14.34 10.50 -18.61
CA LEU A 50 14.03 11.94 -18.63
C LEU A 50 12.96 12.31 -19.66
N ALA A 51 12.93 11.62 -20.80
CA ALA A 51 12.13 12.01 -21.96
C ALA A 51 10.64 11.71 -21.81
N LYS A 52 10.26 10.60 -21.17
CA LYS A 52 8.87 10.12 -21.16
C LYS A 52 8.29 10.11 -19.75
N LYS A 53 7.20 10.86 -19.55
CA LYS A 53 6.40 10.71 -18.33
C LYS A 53 5.76 9.32 -18.31
N GLN A 54 5.93 8.58 -17.21
CA GLN A 54 5.39 7.23 -17.08
C GLN A 54 4.01 7.25 -16.43
N LYS A 55 3.05 6.51 -16.97
CA LYS A 55 1.71 6.40 -16.35
C LYS A 55 1.78 5.79 -14.95
N SER A 56 2.63 4.78 -14.79
CA SER A 56 3.00 4.17 -13.53
C SER A 56 4.49 3.88 -13.57
N ALA A 57 5.25 4.43 -12.63
CA ALA A 57 6.67 4.13 -12.48
C ALA A 57 6.83 3.12 -11.36
N ALA A 58 7.10 1.86 -11.72
CA ALA A 58 7.29 0.78 -10.75
C ALA A 58 8.53 1.04 -9.88
N GLN A 59 9.62 1.45 -10.52
CA GLN A 59 10.88 1.83 -9.90
C GLN A 59 11.04 3.34 -9.98
N MET A 60 11.62 3.94 -8.95
CA MET A 60 11.93 5.36 -8.92
C MET A 60 13.33 5.59 -8.33
N TYR A 61 13.97 6.65 -8.78
CA TYR A 61 15.27 7.13 -8.37
C TYR A 61 15.11 8.47 -7.66
N VAL A 62 15.88 8.69 -6.60
CA VAL A 62 16.03 10.03 -6.01
C VAL A 62 16.81 10.89 -7.01
N ALA A 63 16.22 12.00 -7.46
CA ALA A 63 16.69 12.74 -8.64
C ALA A 63 17.87 13.67 -8.38
N ASP A 64 18.05 14.16 -7.14
CA ASP A 64 19.15 15.05 -6.78
C ASP A 64 19.55 14.98 -5.30
N ALA A 65 20.68 15.61 -4.98
CA ALA A 65 21.25 15.67 -3.65
C ALA A 65 20.36 16.41 -2.63
N GLN A 66 19.58 17.40 -3.06
CA GLN A 66 18.69 18.12 -2.14
C GLN A 66 17.57 17.21 -1.65
N ALA A 67 16.98 16.44 -2.56
CA ALA A 67 15.99 15.42 -2.23
C ALA A 67 16.57 14.33 -1.32
N ALA A 68 17.78 13.85 -1.63
CA ALA A 68 18.46 12.85 -0.81
C ALA A 68 18.72 13.34 0.61
N GLN A 69 19.17 14.59 0.79
CA GLN A 69 19.37 15.20 2.10
C GLN A 69 18.06 15.30 2.88
N GLN A 70 16.97 15.71 2.23
CA GLN A 70 15.66 15.80 2.86
C GLN A 70 15.18 14.41 3.31
N ILE A 71 15.26 13.41 2.44
CA ILE A 71 14.90 12.02 2.77
C ILE A 71 15.76 11.53 3.94
N ASN A 72 17.09 11.73 3.90
CA ASN A 72 18.00 11.35 4.97
C ASN A 72 17.62 11.98 6.32
N SER A 73 17.19 13.25 6.33
CA SER A 73 16.72 13.91 7.57
C SER A 73 15.48 13.25 8.17
N TYR A 74 14.56 12.74 7.33
CA TYR A 74 13.41 11.96 7.80
C TYR A 74 13.81 10.55 8.24
N LEU A 75 14.82 9.96 7.60
CA LEU A 75 15.32 8.63 7.94
C LEU A 75 16.08 8.62 9.27
N GLU A 76 16.83 9.68 9.59
CA GLU A 76 17.74 9.75 10.75
C GLU A 76 17.15 9.18 12.05
N PRO A 77 15.95 9.57 12.52
CA PRO A 77 15.41 9.06 13.79
C PRO A 77 15.09 7.56 13.73
N HIS A 78 14.72 7.05 12.55
CA HIS A 78 14.41 5.65 12.34
C HIS A 78 15.66 4.80 12.16
N LEU A 79 16.69 5.33 11.50
CA LEU A 79 17.98 4.67 11.37
C LEU A 79 18.67 4.60 12.72
N ALA A 80 18.68 5.67 13.51
CA ALA A 80 19.32 5.68 14.83
C ALA A 80 18.73 4.65 15.82
N GLN A 81 17.47 4.26 15.64
CA GLN A 81 16.81 3.23 16.44
C GLN A 81 17.07 1.80 15.93
N SER A 82 17.57 1.65 14.71
CA SER A 82 17.79 0.35 14.09
C SER A 82 19.11 -0.27 14.56
N THR A 83 19.05 -1.54 14.97
CA THR A 83 20.22 -2.35 15.31
C THR A 83 20.81 -3.08 14.10
N CYS A 84 20.20 -2.93 12.91
CA CYS A 84 20.65 -3.59 11.70
C CYS A 84 21.92 -2.94 11.15
N ASP A 85 22.93 -3.76 10.86
CA ASP A 85 24.21 -3.31 10.28
C ASP A 85 24.28 -3.47 8.76
N THR A 86 23.22 -4.02 8.14
CA THR A 86 23.12 -4.25 6.70
C THR A 86 21.98 -3.44 6.11
N VAL A 87 22.31 -2.55 5.18
CA VAL A 87 21.35 -1.75 4.42
C VAL A 87 21.34 -2.16 2.95
N VAL A 88 20.17 -2.15 2.34
CA VAL A 88 19.93 -2.54 0.96
C VAL A 88 19.26 -1.36 0.27
N GLU A 89 19.94 -0.74 -0.69
CA GLU A 89 19.39 0.38 -1.45
C GLU A 89 18.88 -0.12 -2.80
N LEU A 90 17.60 0.14 -3.07
CA LEU A 90 16.93 -0.21 -4.31
C LEU A 90 17.07 0.92 -5.33
N ASN A 91 17.60 0.59 -6.50
CA ASN A 91 17.79 1.51 -7.63
C ASN A 91 18.55 2.78 -7.21
N PRO A 92 19.80 2.64 -6.74
CA PRO A 92 20.60 3.77 -6.24
C PRO A 92 20.88 4.82 -7.31
N GLY A 93 20.86 4.46 -8.61
CA GLY A 93 21.08 5.39 -9.71
C GLY A 93 22.39 6.18 -9.56
N PRO A 94 22.34 7.53 -9.59
CA PRO A 94 23.53 8.38 -9.37
C PRO A 94 24.05 8.41 -7.93
N CYS A 95 23.58 7.54 -7.04
CA CYS A 95 24.10 7.36 -5.68
C CYS A 95 23.88 8.57 -4.75
N HIS A 96 22.84 9.38 -4.97
CA HIS A 96 22.58 10.54 -4.10
C HIS A 96 22.25 10.13 -2.67
N LEU A 97 21.39 9.13 -2.48
CA LEU A 97 21.08 8.59 -1.16
C LEU A 97 22.21 7.69 -0.63
N THR A 98 22.84 6.89 -1.51
CA THR A 98 24.01 6.05 -1.17
C THR A 98 25.12 6.81 -0.45
N ARG A 99 25.40 8.07 -0.83
CA ARG A 99 26.41 8.91 -0.15
C ARG A 99 26.12 9.06 1.35
N HIS A 100 24.87 9.30 1.73
CA HIS A 100 24.49 9.38 3.13
C HIS A 100 24.59 8.04 3.87
N LEU A 101 24.46 6.91 3.16
CA LEU A 101 24.67 5.58 3.74
C LEU A 101 26.16 5.31 3.97
N LEU A 102 27.03 5.75 3.04
CA LEU A 102 28.49 5.64 3.17
C LEU A 102 29.01 6.41 4.38
N ASP A 103 28.46 7.58 4.68
CA ASP A 103 28.85 8.40 5.85
C ASP A 103 28.56 7.71 7.19
N ARG A 104 27.74 6.65 7.21
CA ARG A 104 27.35 5.90 8.42
C ARG A 104 28.19 4.64 8.63
N GLU A 105 29.51 4.74 8.54
CA GLU A 105 30.42 3.57 8.65
C GLU A 105 30.32 2.85 9.99
N ALA A 106 30.12 3.58 11.09
CA ALA A 106 29.94 3.00 12.41
C ALA A 106 28.64 2.18 12.56
N GLN A 107 27.64 2.44 11.71
CA GLN A 107 26.33 1.81 11.75
C GLN A 107 26.19 0.71 10.69
N PHE A 108 26.45 1.03 9.43
CA PHE A 108 26.27 0.10 8.32
C PHE A 108 27.59 -0.51 7.88
N ARG A 109 27.84 -1.73 8.37
CA ARG A 109 28.99 -2.55 7.98
C ARG A 109 28.85 -3.12 6.58
N LYS A 110 27.62 -3.29 6.10
CA LYS A 110 27.33 -3.79 4.75
C LYS A 110 26.26 -2.93 4.07
N ILE A 111 26.54 -2.52 2.84
CA ILE A 111 25.63 -1.79 1.95
C ILE A 111 25.47 -2.63 0.68
N VAL A 112 24.26 -3.07 0.39
CA VAL A 112 23.91 -3.83 -0.81
C VAL A 112 23.16 -2.91 -1.77
N LEU A 113 23.71 -2.72 -2.96
CA LEU A 113 23.14 -1.87 -4.01
C LEU A 113 22.52 -2.75 -5.08
N LEU A 114 21.19 -2.67 -5.21
CA LEU A 114 20.42 -3.44 -6.19
C LEU A 114 19.97 -2.51 -7.31
N GLU A 115 20.55 -2.64 -8.49
CA GLU A 115 20.28 -1.73 -9.62
C GLU A 115 19.69 -2.49 -10.81
N SER A 116 18.53 -2.04 -11.30
CA SER A 116 17.89 -2.64 -12.46
C SER A 116 18.48 -2.13 -13.79
N THR A 117 18.97 -0.90 -13.83
CA THR A 117 19.39 -0.22 -15.05
C THR A 117 20.89 -0.30 -15.26
N GLU A 118 21.30 -0.95 -16.36
CA GLU A 118 22.71 -1.16 -16.73
C GLU A 118 23.53 0.13 -16.81
N HIS A 119 22.90 1.26 -17.20
CA HIS A 119 23.56 2.56 -17.31
C HIS A 119 24.30 3.00 -16.02
N PHE A 120 23.77 2.65 -14.84
CA PHE A 120 24.38 3.04 -13.57
C PHE A 120 25.44 2.04 -13.08
N MET A 121 25.49 0.84 -13.65
CA MET A 121 26.36 -0.24 -13.18
C MET A 121 27.84 0.11 -13.16
N PRO A 122 28.44 0.78 -14.17
CA PRO A 122 29.87 1.13 -14.13
C PRO A 122 30.24 1.92 -12.88
N ARG A 123 29.46 2.95 -12.55
CA ARG A 123 29.68 3.80 -11.37
C ARG A 123 29.47 3.05 -10.06
N LEU A 124 28.50 2.15 -10.01
CA LEU A 124 28.27 1.31 -8.82
C LEU A 124 29.43 0.34 -8.62
N GLN A 125 29.96 -0.25 -9.69
CA GLN A 125 31.13 -1.13 -9.63
C GLN A 125 32.41 -0.38 -9.22
N GLU A 126 32.59 0.86 -9.66
CA GLU A 126 33.66 1.73 -9.12
C GLU A 126 33.51 1.93 -7.61
N LEU A 127 32.29 2.16 -7.12
CA LEU A 127 32.04 2.29 -5.68
C LEU A 127 32.31 0.99 -4.92
N HIS A 128 31.94 -0.16 -5.49
CA HIS A 128 32.32 -1.47 -4.94
C HIS A 128 33.85 -1.63 -4.89
N ALA A 129 34.58 -1.24 -5.94
CA ALA A 129 36.04 -1.32 -5.95
C ALA A 129 36.71 -0.42 -4.90
N LEU A 130 36.11 0.73 -4.57
CA LEU A 130 36.58 1.62 -3.50
C LEU A 130 36.31 1.06 -2.09
N TYR A 131 35.22 0.30 -1.92
CA TYR A 131 34.78 -0.24 -0.64
C TYR A 131 34.42 -1.74 -0.75
N PRO A 132 35.36 -2.62 -1.13
CA PRO A 132 35.05 -3.99 -1.57
C PRO A 132 34.38 -4.84 -0.50
N ASP A 133 34.73 -4.63 0.78
CA ASP A 133 34.17 -5.40 1.90
C ASP A 133 32.81 -4.87 2.36
N ARG A 134 32.58 -3.56 2.21
CA ARG A 134 31.40 -2.87 2.73
C ARG A 134 30.30 -2.70 1.71
N VAL A 135 30.62 -2.32 0.47
CA VAL A 135 29.64 -2.08 -0.59
C VAL A 135 29.60 -3.30 -1.50
N LYS A 136 28.42 -3.87 -1.72
CA LYS A 136 28.17 -4.97 -2.66
C LYS A 136 27.17 -4.51 -3.71
N VAL A 137 27.38 -4.89 -4.96
CA VAL A 137 26.54 -4.44 -6.08
C VAL A 137 25.97 -5.64 -6.81
N ARG A 138 24.67 -5.64 -7.07
CA ARG A 138 23.99 -6.65 -7.88
C ARG A 138 23.11 -5.96 -8.91
N GLN A 139 23.18 -6.45 -10.14
CA GLN A 139 22.25 -6.04 -11.18
C GLN A 139 20.98 -6.89 -11.08
N GLY A 140 19.82 -6.25 -10.96
CA GLY A 140 18.53 -6.93 -10.96
C GLY A 140 17.38 -6.07 -10.50
N ASP A 141 16.17 -6.51 -10.86
CA ASP A 141 14.93 -5.79 -10.56
C ASP A 141 14.27 -6.35 -9.29
N PHE A 142 14.64 -5.81 -8.14
CA PHE A 142 14.05 -6.19 -6.86
C PHE A 142 12.55 -5.89 -6.77
N VAL A 143 12.09 -4.82 -7.44
CA VAL A 143 10.66 -4.41 -7.43
C VAL A 143 9.81 -5.40 -8.24
N SER A 144 10.41 -6.06 -9.22
CA SER A 144 9.79 -7.14 -10.00
C SER A 144 10.22 -8.54 -9.55
N LEU A 145 10.58 -8.73 -8.27
CA LEU A 145 10.88 -10.06 -7.70
C LEU A 145 9.81 -11.11 -8.04
N TRP A 146 8.54 -10.72 -8.09
CA TRP A 146 7.43 -11.59 -8.48
C TRP A 146 7.58 -12.15 -9.91
N LYS A 147 8.10 -11.36 -10.86
CA LYS A 147 8.38 -11.82 -12.22
C LYS A 147 9.55 -12.78 -12.23
N LEU A 148 10.60 -12.46 -11.47
CA LEU A 148 11.78 -13.32 -11.37
C LEU A 148 11.41 -14.67 -10.77
N ALA A 149 10.61 -14.67 -9.70
CA ALA A 149 10.13 -15.89 -9.05
C ALA A 149 9.24 -16.73 -10.00
N PHE A 150 8.38 -16.07 -10.79
CA PHE A 150 7.59 -16.74 -11.82
C PHE A 150 8.48 -17.36 -12.91
N MET A 151 9.44 -16.61 -13.44
CA MET A 151 10.39 -17.11 -14.45
C MET A 151 11.19 -18.29 -13.92
N ASP A 152 11.75 -18.17 -12.71
CA ASP A 152 12.52 -19.23 -12.05
C ASP A 152 11.68 -20.52 -11.88
N LYS A 153 10.38 -20.41 -11.63
CA LYS A 153 9.49 -21.58 -11.59
C LYS A 153 9.30 -22.22 -12.96
N MET A 154 9.16 -21.42 -14.02
CA MET A 154 8.94 -21.93 -15.39
C MET A 154 10.16 -22.64 -15.98
N ASP A 155 11.36 -22.14 -15.70
CA ASP A 155 12.60 -22.66 -16.31
C ASP A 155 13.61 -23.21 -15.29
N SER A 156 13.18 -23.40 -14.04
CA SER A 156 14.05 -23.83 -12.92
C SER A 156 15.27 -22.91 -12.73
N GLY A 157 15.10 -21.61 -12.98
CA GLY A 157 16.13 -20.59 -12.82
C GLY A 157 16.46 -20.26 -11.36
N MET A 158 17.53 -19.47 -11.19
CA MET A 158 18.08 -19.07 -9.87
C MET A 158 18.09 -17.54 -9.68
N ARG A 159 17.35 -16.78 -10.49
CA ARG A 159 17.44 -15.30 -10.55
C ARG A 159 17.12 -14.65 -9.22
N VAL A 160 16.11 -15.14 -8.50
CA VAL A 160 15.75 -14.64 -7.17
C VAL A 160 16.86 -14.95 -6.16
N ALA A 161 17.38 -16.17 -6.17
CA ALA A 161 18.46 -16.57 -5.27
C ALA A 161 19.73 -15.74 -5.52
N ASP A 162 20.09 -15.53 -6.79
CA ASP A 162 21.25 -14.75 -7.20
C ASP A 162 21.11 -13.27 -6.80
N LEU A 163 19.92 -12.69 -6.96
CA LEU A 163 19.65 -11.30 -6.59
C LEU A 163 19.74 -11.09 -5.08
N LEU A 164 19.25 -12.06 -4.29
CA LEU A 164 19.20 -11.99 -2.84
C LEU A 164 20.45 -12.55 -2.16
N TYR A 165 21.43 -13.05 -2.91
CA TYR A 165 22.63 -13.72 -2.38
C TYR A 165 23.39 -12.89 -1.33
N GLU A 166 23.40 -11.57 -1.47
CA GLU A 166 24.10 -10.67 -0.53
C GLU A 166 23.31 -10.37 0.75
N MET A 167 22.05 -10.80 0.84
CA MET A 167 21.19 -10.55 1.98
C MET A 167 21.54 -11.49 3.14
N PRO A 168 21.69 -10.98 4.38
CA PRO A 168 21.89 -11.83 5.54
C PRO A 168 20.68 -12.75 5.78
N GLN A 169 20.96 -13.99 6.18
CA GLN A 169 19.93 -14.91 6.62
C GLN A 169 19.86 -14.91 8.16
N LYS A 170 18.64 -14.77 8.70
CA LYS A 170 18.34 -14.86 10.14
C LYS A 170 17.05 -15.66 10.36
N GLY A 171 16.89 -16.19 11.57
CA GLY A 171 15.62 -16.80 11.98
C GLY A 171 14.47 -15.80 11.96
N PHE A 172 13.25 -16.25 11.66
CA PHE A 172 12.10 -15.33 11.55
C PHE A 172 11.84 -14.52 12.83
N THR A 173 11.98 -15.16 14.00
CA THR A 173 11.77 -14.51 15.31
C THR A 173 13.01 -13.78 15.82
N GLU A 174 14.13 -13.80 15.10
CA GLU A 174 15.32 -13.01 15.41
C GLU A 174 15.12 -11.54 15.02
N ASP A 175 16.13 -10.70 15.27
CA ASP A 175 16.11 -9.30 14.84
C ASP A 175 16.15 -9.18 13.31
N ILE A 176 15.85 -7.97 12.81
CA ILE A 176 15.79 -7.70 11.37
C ILE A 176 17.11 -8.07 10.68
N ASN A 177 17.01 -8.72 9.52
CA ASN A 177 18.18 -9.22 8.77
C ASN A 177 18.75 -8.16 7.82
N ALA A 178 17.91 -7.27 7.30
CA ALA A 178 18.31 -6.17 6.45
C ALA A 178 17.32 -5.00 6.55
N LEU A 179 17.85 -3.78 6.36
CA LEU A 179 17.06 -2.58 6.14
C LEU A 179 17.00 -2.25 4.65
N VAL A 180 15.82 -2.27 4.05
CA VAL A 180 15.62 -1.98 2.61
C VAL A 180 15.15 -0.55 2.43
N LEU A 181 15.86 0.24 1.63
CA LEU A 181 15.58 1.64 1.32
C LEU A 181 15.34 1.83 -0.17
N GLY A 182 14.39 2.69 -0.54
CA GLY A 182 14.19 3.04 -1.94
C GLY A 182 12.84 3.69 -2.22
N ALA A 183 12.47 3.71 -3.50
CA ALA A 183 11.20 4.25 -3.94
C ALA A 183 10.48 3.27 -4.88
N VAL A 184 9.24 2.92 -4.53
CA VAL A 184 8.48 1.84 -5.18
C VAL A 184 7.07 2.29 -5.52
N GLY A 185 6.71 2.20 -6.81
CA GLY A 185 5.37 2.48 -7.32
C GLY A 185 4.63 1.25 -7.84
N SER A 186 5.16 0.05 -7.60
CA SER A 186 4.57 -1.22 -8.02
C SER A 186 3.63 -1.76 -6.95
N TYR A 187 2.33 -1.80 -7.22
CA TYR A 187 1.38 -2.49 -6.34
C TYR A 187 1.60 -4.02 -6.29
N PRO A 188 1.88 -4.73 -7.41
CA PRO A 188 2.21 -6.15 -7.39
C PRO A 188 3.39 -6.52 -6.50
N PHE A 189 4.35 -5.60 -6.28
CA PHE A 189 5.46 -5.82 -5.35
C PHE A 189 4.95 -6.10 -3.92
N PHE A 190 3.97 -5.33 -3.43
CA PHE A 190 3.41 -5.56 -2.09
C PHE A 190 2.62 -6.87 -2.02
N MET A 191 1.97 -7.28 -3.11
CA MET A 191 1.27 -8.58 -3.17
C MET A 191 2.28 -9.71 -3.09
N HIS A 192 3.42 -9.57 -3.76
CA HIS A 192 4.53 -10.50 -3.67
C HIS A 192 5.06 -10.62 -2.25
N LEU A 193 5.21 -9.51 -1.53
CA LEU A 193 5.66 -9.54 -0.13
C LEU A 193 4.66 -10.29 0.77
N ILE A 194 3.36 -10.04 0.60
CA ILE A 194 2.29 -10.76 1.32
C ILE A 194 2.39 -12.26 1.03
N ASN A 195 2.43 -12.65 -0.25
CA ASN A 195 2.51 -14.05 -0.65
C ASN A 195 3.82 -14.70 -0.19
N SER A 196 4.93 -13.97 -0.21
CA SER A 196 6.24 -14.46 0.23
C SER A 196 6.22 -14.84 1.71
N LEU A 197 5.52 -14.08 2.57
CA LEU A 197 5.30 -14.45 3.97
C LEU A 197 4.34 -15.64 4.11
N ILE A 198 3.22 -15.62 3.39
CA ILE A 198 2.16 -16.64 3.54
C ILE A 198 2.66 -18.01 3.12
N PHE A 199 3.40 -18.09 2.01
CA PHE A 199 3.85 -19.34 1.42
C PHE A 199 5.31 -19.68 1.78
N GLN A 200 5.96 -18.87 2.62
CA GLN A 200 7.36 -19.06 3.03
C GLN A 200 8.27 -19.22 1.81
N THR A 201 8.27 -18.19 0.96
CA THR A 201 9.06 -18.15 -0.28
C THR A 201 9.83 -16.82 -0.41
N SER A 202 10.77 -16.79 -1.36
CA SER A 202 11.47 -15.56 -1.77
C SER A 202 12.15 -14.84 -0.58
N LEU A 203 11.96 -13.52 -0.45
CA LEU A 203 12.66 -12.64 0.48
C LEU A 203 12.59 -13.13 1.95
N TYR A 204 11.43 -13.62 2.38
CA TYR A 204 11.20 -13.92 3.79
C TYR A 204 11.70 -15.30 4.22
N ASN A 205 12.26 -16.10 3.30
CA ASN A 205 13.08 -17.26 3.66
C ASN A 205 14.42 -16.86 4.28
N LEU A 206 14.83 -15.61 4.11
CA LEU A 206 16.07 -15.07 4.68
C LEU A 206 15.86 -14.40 6.04
N GLY A 207 14.62 -14.28 6.53
CA GLY A 207 14.29 -13.58 7.76
C GLY A 207 13.46 -12.31 7.52
N ARG A 208 13.33 -11.48 8.55
CA ARG A 208 12.45 -10.29 8.50
C ARG A 208 13.21 -9.04 8.08
N CYS A 209 12.92 -8.54 6.88
CA CYS A 209 13.43 -7.25 6.43
C CYS A 209 12.55 -6.10 6.95
N GLU A 210 13.19 -5.04 7.43
CA GLU A 210 12.53 -3.75 7.62
C GLU A 210 12.63 -2.96 6.31
N MET A 211 11.54 -2.37 5.85
CA MET A 211 11.53 -1.58 4.62
C MET A 211 11.13 -0.15 4.93
N ILE A 212 11.92 0.82 4.45
CA ILE A 212 11.55 2.24 4.44
C ILE A 212 11.52 2.74 3.01
N LEU A 213 10.31 2.91 2.46
CA LEU A 213 10.09 3.15 1.05
C LEU A 213 9.31 4.44 0.81
N ALA A 214 9.67 5.18 -0.24
CA ALA A 214 8.81 6.20 -0.81
C ALA A 214 7.77 5.53 -1.74
N VAL A 215 6.48 5.68 -1.44
CA VAL A 215 5.39 5.02 -2.14
C VAL A 215 4.31 6.01 -2.59
N PRO A 216 3.66 5.80 -3.75
CA PRO A 216 2.49 6.58 -4.13
C PRO A 216 1.36 6.50 -3.09
N PRO A 217 0.68 7.62 -2.75
CA PRO A 217 -0.40 7.66 -1.78
C PRO A 217 -1.49 6.60 -1.98
N PRO A 218 -1.98 6.31 -3.21
CA PRO A 218 -3.03 5.31 -3.40
C PRO A 218 -2.61 3.90 -2.98
N ILE A 219 -1.33 3.56 -3.11
CA ILE A 219 -0.81 2.25 -2.70
C ILE A 219 -0.83 2.16 -1.17
N TYR A 220 -0.25 3.14 -0.49
CA TYR A 220 -0.21 3.15 0.98
C TYR A 220 -1.61 3.13 1.59
N ILE A 221 -2.51 3.97 1.09
CA ILE A 221 -3.90 4.05 1.56
C ILE A 221 -4.61 2.71 1.36
N HIS A 222 -4.44 2.05 0.21
CA HIS A 222 -5.04 0.74 0.00
C HIS A 222 -4.54 -0.30 1.00
N LEU A 223 -3.24 -0.33 1.29
CA LEU A 223 -2.64 -1.26 2.24
C LEU A 223 -3.07 -1.01 3.70
N THR A 224 -3.36 0.26 4.05
CA THR A 224 -3.54 0.70 5.46
C THR A 224 -4.93 1.23 5.78
N CYS A 225 -5.88 1.18 4.86
CA CYS A 225 -7.24 1.67 5.09
C CYS A 225 -8.02 0.80 6.08
N SER A 226 -9.03 1.40 6.70
CA SER A 226 -10.16 0.75 7.37
C SER A 226 -11.37 0.62 6.46
N ASN A 227 -12.43 0.06 7.04
CA ASN A 227 -13.76 0.08 6.48
C ASN A 227 -14.40 1.49 6.43
N ASP A 228 -13.95 2.46 7.22
CA ASP A 228 -14.55 3.81 7.35
C ASP A 228 -14.45 4.68 6.08
N ILE A 229 -13.43 4.44 5.28
CA ILE A 229 -13.09 5.27 4.11
C ILE A 229 -14.01 4.96 2.91
N GLY A 230 -14.91 3.99 3.12
CA GLY A 230 -15.92 3.59 2.17
C GLY A 230 -15.71 2.16 1.70
N TYR A 231 -16.82 1.59 1.24
CA TYR A 231 -16.89 0.19 0.85
C TYR A 231 -16.02 -0.19 -0.39
N LEU A 232 -15.20 0.74 -0.90
CA LEU A 232 -14.55 0.63 -2.22
C LEU A 232 -13.08 0.18 -2.19
N ILE A 233 -12.33 0.48 -1.13
CA ILE A 233 -10.88 0.21 -1.11
C ILE A 233 -10.42 -0.83 -0.09
N TYR A 234 -11.18 -1.04 0.98
CA TYR A 234 -10.83 -2.09 1.95
C TYR A 234 -11.11 -3.44 1.32
N ARG A 235 -10.04 -4.23 1.14
CA ARG A 235 -10.00 -5.49 0.40
C ARG A 235 -9.15 -6.53 1.12
N SER A 236 -9.17 -7.74 0.58
CA SER A 236 -8.36 -8.88 1.06
C SER A 236 -6.90 -8.49 1.32
N THR A 237 -6.31 -7.73 0.41
CA THR A 237 -4.96 -7.18 0.55
C THR A 237 -4.79 -6.29 1.77
N SER A 238 -5.70 -5.34 2.01
CA SER A 238 -5.60 -4.41 3.14
C SER A 238 -5.56 -5.17 4.47
N VAL A 239 -6.43 -6.18 4.57
CA VAL A 239 -6.53 -7.07 5.74
C VAL A 239 -5.25 -7.88 5.90
N LEU A 240 -4.82 -8.59 4.86
CA LEU A 240 -3.62 -9.43 4.91
C LEU A 240 -2.38 -8.60 5.22
N PHE A 241 -2.21 -7.44 4.59
CA PHE A 241 -1.08 -6.56 4.85
C PHE A 241 -1.03 -6.16 6.33
N GLN A 242 -2.14 -5.71 6.91
CA GLN A 242 -2.17 -5.25 8.30
C GLN A 242 -2.03 -6.38 9.34
N ILE A 243 -2.48 -7.60 9.00
CA ILE A 243 -2.23 -8.79 9.84
C ILE A 243 -0.75 -9.18 9.78
N LEU A 244 -0.12 -9.17 8.61
CA LEU A 244 1.24 -9.69 8.41
C LEU A 244 2.33 -8.68 8.79
N PHE A 245 2.06 -7.38 8.60
CA PHE A 245 3.04 -6.32 8.75
C PHE A 245 2.66 -5.31 9.83
N GLU A 246 3.68 -4.81 10.52
CA GLU A 246 3.63 -3.54 11.23
C GLU A 246 3.97 -2.45 10.23
N HIS A 247 3.28 -1.31 10.30
CA HIS A 247 3.46 -0.22 9.35
C HIS A 247 3.44 1.14 10.04
N ARG A 248 4.18 2.10 9.50
CA ARG A 248 4.28 3.44 10.03
C ARG A 248 4.41 4.45 8.91
N TYR A 249 3.63 5.52 8.99
CA TYR A 249 3.84 6.68 8.13
C TYR A 249 4.96 7.56 8.73
N ILE A 250 5.88 8.03 7.89
CA ILE A 250 6.98 8.90 8.31
C ILE A 250 6.71 10.33 7.86
N ALA A 251 6.64 10.56 6.54
CA ALA A 251 6.58 11.90 5.98
C ALA A 251 6.04 11.94 4.55
N LYS A 252 5.69 13.15 4.09
CA LYS A 252 5.50 13.46 2.67
C LYS A 252 6.83 13.87 2.06
N VAL A 253 7.15 13.30 0.90
CA VAL A 253 8.30 13.71 0.09
C VAL A 253 7.82 14.20 -1.28
N PRO A 254 8.33 15.33 -1.82
CA PRO A 254 7.87 15.85 -3.10
C PRO A 254 8.12 14.85 -4.23
N ARG A 255 7.09 14.55 -5.03
CA ARG A 255 7.16 13.59 -6.15
C ARG A 255 8.04 14.08 -7.29
N GLU A 256 8.17 15.39 -7.45
CA GLU A 256 9.03 16.02 -8.48
C GLU A 256 10.52 15.71 -8.30
N HIS A 257 10.92 15.33 -7.09
CA HIS A 257 12.28 14.90 -6.75
C HIS A 257 12.56 13.43 -7.08
N PHE A 258 11.65 12.75 -7.79
CA PHE A 258 11.81 11.36 -8.19
C PHE A 258 11.73 11.20 -9.70
N LEU A 259 12.60 10.34 -10.25
CA LEU A 259 12.62 9.96 -11.65
C LEU A 259 12.31 8.47 -11.81
N PRO A 260 11.66 8.03 -12.91
CA PRO A 260 11.14 8.85 -13.99
C PRO A 260 9.91 9.65 -13.55
N GLN A 261 9.72 10.83 -14.15
CA GLN A 261 8.57 11.66 -13.80
C GLN A 261 7.27 10.92 -14.14
N GLN A 262 6.38 10.86 -13.18
CA GLN A 262 5.12 10.17 -13.37
C GLN A 262 4.10 11.12 -14.04
N ALA A 263 3.26 10.57 -14.91
CA ALA A 263 2.23 11.33 -15.60
C ALA A 263 1.19 11.84 -14.60
N LYS A 264 0.64 13.03 -14.86
CA LYS A 264 -0.50 13.55 -14.08
C LYS A 264 -1.64 12.55 -14.16
N HIS A 265 -2.11 12.11 -13.00
CA HIS A 265 -3.25 11.21 -12.94
C HIS A 265 -4.49 11.97 -13.40
N THR A 266 -5.05 11.57 -14.52
CA THR A 266 -6.36 12.04 -14.99
C THR A 266 -7.37 10.96 -14.64
N PRO A 267 -8.04 11.04 -13.48
CA PRO A 267 -9.02 10.03 -13.12
C PRO A 267 -10.13 10.03 -14.16
N SER A 268 -10.52 8.85 -14.65
CA SER A 268 -11.75 8.72 -15.43
C SER A 268 -12.92 9.25 -14.61
N LYS A 269 -13.83 10.00 -15.23
CA LYS A 269 -15.02 10.53 -14.56
C LYS A 269 -15.89 9.40 -13.96
N SER A 270 -15.77 8.17 -14.46
CA SER A 270 -16.48 6.99 -13.96
C SER A 270 -15.78 6.23 -12.82
N SER A 271 -14.56 6.62 -12.43
CA SER A 271 -13.81 5.84 -11.44
C SER A 271 -14.31 6.11 -10.02
N LYS A 272 -14.89 5.09 -9.38
CA LYS A 272 -15.31 5.10 -7.97
C LYS A 272 -14.16 5.42 -7.00
N LEU A 273 -12.91 5.20 -7.44
CA LEU A 273 -11.68 5.49 -6.70
C LEU A 273 -11.11 6.88 -6.98
N ARG A 274 -11.85 7.77 -7.66
CA ARG A 274 -11.37 9.10 -8.05
C ARG A 274 -10.85 9.89 -6.86
N LYS A 275 -11.58 9.93 -5.74
CA LYS A 275 -11.16 10.66 -4.53
C LYS A 275 -9.83 10.11 -4.02
N VAL A 276 -9.70 8.79 -3.82
CA VAL A 276 -8.45 8.15 -3.33
C VAL A 276 -7.28 8.36 -4.29
N LYS A 277 -7.48 8.15 -5.59
CA LYS A 277 -6.43 8.33 -6.61
C LYS A 277 -6.02 9.79 -6.81
N SER A 278 -6.84 10.74 -6.38
CA SER A 278 -6.56 12.17 -6.43
C SER A 278 -5.91 12.73 -5.15
N ILE A 279 -5.68 11.90 -4.13
CA ILE A 279 -5.05 12.34 -2.90
C ILE A 279 -3.57 12.64 -3.16
N ASN A 280 -3.19 13.89 -2.89
CA ASN A 280 -1.80 14.35 -2.83
C ASN A 280 -0.95 13.88 -4.03
N PRO A 281 -1.35 14.16 -5.29
CA PRO A 281 -0.63 13.66 -6.47
C PRO A 281 0.79 14.24 -6.61
N GLU A 282 1.10 15.31 -5.87
CA GLU A 282 2.39 15.99 -5.84
C GLU A 282 3.37 15.38 -4.83
N TYR A 283 2.93 14.42 -4.01
CA TYR A 283 3.76 13.80 -2.96
C TYR A 283 3.80 12.29 -3.09
N LEU A 284 4.92 11.70 -2.68
CA LEU A 284 4.99 10.31 -2.23
C LEU A 284 4.94 10.29 -0.71
N TYR A 285 4.54 9.16 -0.15
CA TYR A 285 4.61 8.90 1.28
C TYR A 285 5.86 8.09 1.57
N LEU A 286 6.70 8.60 2.47
CA LEU A 286 7.78 7.84 3.07
C LEU A 286 7.16 7.00 4.18
N VAL A 287 7.25 5.68 4.05
CA VAL A 287 6.57 4.72 4.93
C VAL A 287 7.56 3.66 5.36
N LYS A 288 7.41 3.20 6.60
CA LYS A 288 8.17 2.10 7.18
C LYS A 288 7.25 0.90 7.39
N PHE A 289 7.68 -0.30 7.09
CA PHE A 289 6.96 -1.52 7.45
C PHE A 289 7.90 -2.72 7.61
N GLN A 290 7.47 -3.70 8.40
CA GLN A 290 8.21 -4.93 8.66
C GLN A 290 7.25 -6.08 8.99
N PRO A 291 7.60 -7.35 8.71
CA PRO A 291 6.81 -8.47 9.20
C PRO A 291 6.72 -8.47 10.72
N ARG A 292 5.52 -8.75 11.26
CA ARG A 292 5.29 -8.88 12.70
C ARG A 292 6.17 -9.99 13.27
N ARG A 293 6.92 -9.67 14.33
CA ARG A 293 7.82 -10.65 14.97
C ARG A 293 7.05 -11.84 15.54
N ASN A 294 5.87 -11.60 16.10
CA ASN A 294 4.98 -12.60 16.67
C ASN A 294 3.99 -13.21 15.66
N LEU A 295 4.18 -13.04 14.35
CA LEU A 295 3.25 -13.56 13.34
C LEU A 295 2.96 -15.05 13.52
N HIS A 296 3.99 -15.85 13.79
CA HIS A 296 3.86 -17.31 13.93
C HIS A 296 3.21 -17.73 15.26
N GLU A 297 3.12 -16.82 16.23
CA GLU A 297 2.34 -17.01 17.47
C GLU A 297 0.85 -16.71 17.23
N LEU A 298 0.57 -15.73 16.36
CA LEU A 298 -0.79 -15.35 15.96
C LEU A 298 -1.43 -16.37 15.01
N CYS A 299 -0.64 -16.90 14.08
CA CYS A 299 -1.05 -17.94 13.13
C CYS A 299 0.15 -18.82 12.81
N ALA A 300 0.07 -20.11 13.12
CA ALA A 300 1.16 -21.03 12.85
C ALA A 300 1.46 -21.11 11.34
N VAL A 301 2.72 -21.39 10.99
CA VAL A 301 3.22 -21.33 9.61
C VAL A 301 2.38 -22.17 8.65
N GLN A 302 2.02 -23.39 9.05
CA GLN A 302 1.20 -24.31 8.27
C GLN A 302 -0.22 -23.82 8.00
N ASP A 303 -0.69 -22.83 8.77
CA ASP A 303 -2.05 -22.32 8.73
C ASP A 303 -2.15 -20.98 7.97
N LEU A 304 -1.01 -20.37 7.63
CA LEU A 304 -0.97 -19.13 6.85
C LEU A 304 -1.67 -19.27 5.48
N PRO A 305 -1.51 -20.36 4.70
CA PRO A 305 -2.24 -20.55 3.45
C PRO A 305 -3.77 -20.63 3.66
N ALA A 306 -4.22 -21.26 4.76
CA ALA A 306 -5.63 -21.32 5.10
C ALA A 306 -6.17 -19.94 5.51
N LEU A 307 -5.41 -19.15 6.28
CA LEU A 307 -5.75 -17.77 6.62
C LEU A 307 -5.89 -16.91 5.36
N TRP A 308 -4.92 -17.00 4.46
CA TRP A 308 -4.93 -16.32 3.16
C TRP A 308 -6.19 -16.64 2.36
N PHE A 309 -6.50 -17.93 2.21
CA PHE A 309 -7.65 -18.38 1.44
C PHE A 309 -8.97 -17.96 2.10
N PHE A 310 -9.07 -18.10 3.42
CA PHE A 310 -10.23 -17.65 4.20
C PHE A 310 -10.51 -16.16 3.96
N ILE A 311 -9.49 -15.31 4.04
CA ILE A 311 -9.64 -13.87 3.85
C ILE A 311 -9.99 -13.56 2.39
N LYS A 312 -9.24 -14.11 1.43
CA LYS A 312 -9.46 -13.89 -0.02
C LYS A 312 -10.87 -14.28 -0.43
N GLN A 313 -11.32 -15.48 -0.06
CA GLN A 313 -12.60 -16.01 -0.48
C GLN A 313 -13.78 -15.27 0.13
N ASN A 314 -13.66 -14.83 1.39
CA ASN A 314 -14.72 -14.09 2.06
C ASN A 314 -14.75 -12.60 1.69
N LEU A 315 -13.61 -12.02 1.25
CA LEU A 315 -13.50 -10.64 0.80
C LEU A 315 -13.45 -10.48 -0.73
N VAL A 316 -13.85 -11.50 -1.50
CA VAL A 316 -14.18 -11.32 -2.94
C VAL A 316 -15.20 -10.19 -3.10
N SER A 317 -16.22 -10.22 -2.25
CA SER A 317 -17.13 -9.12 -2.00
C SER A 317 -17.05 -8.81 -0.52
N ARG A 318 -16.89 -7.55 -0.15
CA ARG A 318 -16.87 -7.17 1.27
C ARG A 318 -18.28 -7.14 1.87
N ARG A 319 -19.31 -7.12 1.02
CA ARG A 319 -20.71 -7.20 1.41
C ARG A 319 -21.15 -8.63 1.74
N ASN A 320 -20.27 -9.60 1.51
CA ASN A 320 -20.49 -10.97 1.95
C ASN A 320 -20.81 -10.98 3.44
N ARG A 321 -21.96 -11.54 3.78
CA ARG A 321 -22.40 -11.71 5.15
C ARG A 321 -21.64 -12.86 5.79
N ILE A 322 -21.22 -12.69 7.03
CA ILE A 322 -20.36 -13.66 7.73
C ILE A 322 -21.08 -15.00 7.87
N ILE A 323 -22.22 -15.02 8.56
CA ILE A 323 -22.93 -16.27 8.88
C ILE A 323 -23.28 -17.07 7.60
N PRO A 324 -23.95 -16.49 6.58
CA PRO A 324 -24.32 -17.25 5.39
C PRO A 324 -23.12 -17.78 4.59
N ASN A 325 -21.96 -17.13 4.62
CA ASN A 325 -20.78 -17.63 3.93
C ASN A 325 -20.06 -18.72 4.72
N LEU A 326 -19.95 -18.57 6.04
CA LEU A 326 -19.34 -19.60 6.88
C LEU A 326 -20.21 -20.87 6.95
N GLU A 327 -21.54 -20.76 6.89
CA GLU A 327 -22.44 -21.92 6.84
C GLU A 327 -22.31 -22.76 5.56
N LYS A 328 -21.75 -22.22 4.47
CA LYS A 328 -21.41 -23.00 3.27
C LYS A 328 -20.29 -24.01 3.54
N TRP A 329 -19.43 -23.71 4.52
CA TRP A 329 -18.30 -24.56 4.90
C TRP A 329 -18.59 -25.40 6.13
N VAL A 330 -19.20 -24.78 7.14
CA VAL A 330 -19.58 -25.42 8.40
C VAL A 330 -21.05 -25.13 8.68
N PRO A 331 -21.97 -26.01 8.24
CA PRO A 331 -23.41 -25.82 8.43
C PRO A 331 -23.81 -25.67 9.90
N GLY A 332 -24.72 -24.74 10.20
CA GLY A 332 -25.23 -24.51 11.54
C GLY A 332 -24.26 -23.79 12.50
N CYS A 333 -23.18 -23.20 11.98
CA CYS A 333 -22.25 -22.40 12.80
C CYS A 333 -22.83 -21.04 13.23
N GLY A 334 -23.86 -20.53 12.56
CA GLY A 334 -24.43 -19.19 12.80
C GLY A 334 -24.79 -18.90 14.27
N PRO A 335 -25.57 -19.76 14.95
CA PRO A 335 -25.90 -19.56 16.36
C PRO A 335 -24.68 -19.40 17.29
N ARG A 336 -23.56 -20.08 16.99
CA ARG A 336 -22.32 -19.97 17.79
C ARG A 336 -21.73 -18.56 17.71
N LEU A 337 -21.82 -17.93 16.55
CA LEU A 337 -21.32 -16.58 16.32
C LEU A 337 -22.23 -15.53 16.97
N ILE A 338 -23.56 -15.74 16.95
CA ILE A 338 -24.53 -14.81 17.53
C ILE A 338 -24.47 -14.80 19.06
N ILE A 339 -24.34 -15.98 19.68
CA ILE A 339 -24.39 -16.15 21.15
C ILE A 339 -22.98 -16.01 21.77
N ASN A 340 -21.96 -15.59 21.01
CA ASN A 340 -20.60 -15.52 21.52
C ASN A 340 -20.49 -14.54 22.70
N GLN A 341 -20.27 -15.08 23.91
CA GLN A 341 -20.09 -14.33 25.16
C GLN A 341 -18.61 -14.21 25.56
N SER A 342 -17.69 -14.56 24.66
CA SER A 342 -16.25 -14.50 24.95
C SER A 342 -15.80 -13.05 25.17
N ALA A 343 -14.97 -12.82 26.17
CA ALA A 343 -14.40 -11.50 26.43
C ALA A 343 -13.50 -11.09 25.26
N SER A 344 -13.70 -9.88 24.75
CA SER A 344 -12.87 -9.33 23.67
C SER A 344 -11.66 -8.60 24.23
N THR A 345 -10.48 -8.89 23.67
CA THR A 345 -9.23 -8.19 23.97
C THR A 345 -9.01 -7.12 22.92
N PRO A 346 -9.13 -5.82 23.28
CA PRO A 346 -8.96 -4.74 22.32
C PRO A 346 -7.51 -4.65 21.84
N VAL A 347 -7.35 -4.19 20.60
CA VAL A 347 -6.04 -3.85 20.03
C VAL A 347 -5.64 -2.42 20.37
N GLU A 348 -4.35 -2.17 20.47
CA GLU A 348 -3.78 -0.86 20.79
C GLU A 348 -2.88 -0.37 19.64
N PRO A 349 -2.84 0.94 19.35
CA PRO A 349 -1.88 1.49 18.40
C PRO A 349 -0.43 1.20 18.81
N LEU A 350 0.41 0.76 17.87
CA LEU A 350 1.83 0.51 18.11
C LEU A 350 2.64 1.80 18.27
N TYR A 351 2.13 2.91 17.72
CA TYR A 351 2.82 4.19 17.67
C TYR A 351 1.87 5.30 18.14
N ALA A 352 2.23 6.01 19.21
CA ALA A 352 1.38 7.03 19.82
C ALA A 352 1.32 8.35 19.04
N ASP A 353 2.39 8.70 18.31
CA ASP A 353 2.58 10.03 17.71
C ASP A 353 2.41 10.06 16.18
N GLU A 354 1.41 9.34 15.63
CA GLU A 354 1.22 9.30 14.18
C GLU A 354 0.30 10.40 13.65
N ASN A 355 0.86 11.32 12.85
CA ASN A 355 0.08 12.21 12.01
C ASN A 355 -0.25 11.53 10.68
N LEU A 356 -1.27 10.68 10.70
CA LEU A 356 -1.62 9.83 9.57
C LEU A 356 -2.18 10.64 8.40
N PRO A 357 -1.86 10.25 7.15
CA PRO A 357 -2.58 10.74 6.00
C PRO A 357 -4.08 10.44 6.12
N PRO A 358 -4.93 11.26 5.48
CA PRO A 358 -6.35 10.95 5.37
C PRO A 358 -6.54 9.53 4.84
N TYR A 359 -7.47 8.82 5.45
CA TYR A 359 -7.86 7.48 5.04
C TYR A 359 -6.82 6.37 5.24
N SER A 360 -5.89 6.57 6.16
CA SER A 360 -5.02 5.50 6.65
C SER A 360 -5.32 5.25 8.13
N MET A 361 -5.15 4.01 8.56
CA MET A 361 -5.21 3.63 9.96
C MET A 361 -3.81 3.43 10.57
N PRO A 362 -3.67 3.67 11.88
CA PRO A 362 -2.45 3.34 12.59
C PRO A 362 -2.23 1.83 12.55
N SER A 363 -0.97 1.42 12.63
CA SER A 363 -0.68 0.01 12.88
C SER A 363 -0.96 -0.32 14.34
N THR A 364 -1.64 -1.43 14.59
CA THR A 364 -2.05 -1.85 15.92
C THR A 364 -1.36 -3.15 16.33
N THR A 365 -1.45 -3.51 17.61
CA THR A 365 -1.27 -4.89 18.05
C THR A 365 -2.30 -5.80 17.36
N MET A 366 -2.06 -7.11 17.40
CA MET A 366 -2.97 -8.13 16.88
C MET A 366 -3.37 -9.08 18.00
N SER A 367 -4.62 -9.53 17.94
CA SER A 367 -5.21 -10.43 18.93
C SER A 367 -6.01 -11.51 18.21
N THR A 368 -5.93 -12.75 18.71
CA THR A 368 -6.79 -13.87 18.28
C THR A 368 -8.07 -13.94 19.13
N SER A 369 -8.34 -12.93 19.94
CA SER A 369 -9.51 -12.78 20.80
C SER A 369 -10.10 -11.36 20.74
N ASP A 370 -9.87 -10.63 19.64
CA ASP A 370 -10.56 -9.37 19.33
C ASP A 370 -11.88 -9.72 18.64
N TYR A 371 -12.91 -10.06 19.42
CA TYR A 371 -14.20 -10.45 18.88
C TYR A 371 -14.98 -9.24 18.38
N PHE A 372 -15.55 -9.35 17.18
CA PHE A 372 -16.48 -8.35 16.67
C PHE A 372 -17.75 -8.32 17.55
N PRO A 373 -18.18 -7.14 18.05
CA PRO A 373 -19.31 -7.06 18.95
C PRO A 373 -20.63 -7.38 18.23
N ASN A 374 -21.47 -8.21 18.85
CA ASN A 374 -22.86 -8.47 18.42
C ASN A 374 -23.00 -8.93 16.95
N ILE A 375 -22.21 -9.93 16.53
CA ILE A 375 -22.38 -10.56 15.22
C ILE A 375 -23.83 -11.00 15.03
N ASN A 376 -24.42 -10.64 13.90
CA ASN A 376 -25.79 -10.99 13.54
C ASN A 376 -25.88 -11.35 12.05
N ILE A 377 -27.08 -11.68 11.58
CA ILE A 377 -27.32 -12.14 10.21
C ILE A 377 -27.03 -11.10 9.12
N TYR A 378 -26.84 -9.82 9.49
CA TYR A 378 -26.50 -8.74 8.57
C TYR A 378 -25.02 -8.34 8.60
N THR A 379 -24.25 -8.81 9.59
CA THR A 379 -22.82 -8.48 9.71
C THR A 379 -22.06 -8.97 8.49
N GLN A 380 -21.25 -8.09 7.90
CA GLN A 380 -20.49 -8.32 6.68
C GLN A 380 -19.00 -8.46 6.98
N PHE A 381 -18.25 -9.17 6.14
CA PHE A 381 -16.80 -9.26 6.29
C PHE A 381 -16.11 -7.90 6.16
N GLY A 382 -16.68 -6.98 5.39
CA GLY A 382 -16.20 -5.61 5.28
C GLY A 382 -16.38 -4.77 6.53
N ASP A 383 -17.08 -5.27 7.56
CA ASP A 383 -17.25 -4.58 8.85
C ASP A 383 -16.12 -4.90 9.82
N LEU A 384 -15.38 -5.99 9.60
CA LEU A 384 -14.35 -6.48 10.51
C LEU A 384 -13.05 -5.73 10.34
N SER A 385 -12.37 -5.45 11.45
CA SER A 385 -10.97 -5.05 11.46
C SER A 385 -10.04 -6.23 11.07
N PRO A 386 -8.77 -5.98 10.73
CA PRO A 386 -7.82 -7.06 10.47
C PRO A 386 -7.65 -8.04 11.66
N SER A 387 -7.64 -7.53 12.90
CA SER A 387 -7.53 -8.36 14.11
C SER A 387 -8.81 -9.17 14.37
N GLN A 388 -9.99 -8.58 14.08
CA GLN A 388 -11.27 -9.29 14.17
C GLN A 388 -11.40 -10.38 13.09
N MET A 389 -10.87 -10.15 11.89
CA MET A 389 -10.79 -11.16 10.84
C MET A 389 -9.89 -12.33 11.27
N LEU A 390 -8.73 -12.03 11.85
CA LEU A 390 -7.84 -13.05 12.41
C LEU A 390 -8.54 -13.86 13.51
N THR A 391 -9.21 -13.18 14.44
CA THR A 391 -9.99 -13.82 15.52
C THR A 391 -11.08 -14.74 14.97
N LEU A 392 -11.84 -14.29 13.97
CA LEU A 392 -12.88 -15.09 13.33
C LEU A 392 -12.29 -16.34 12.64
N PHE A 393 -11.15 -16.22 11.97
CA PHE A 393 -10.45 -17.36 11.38
C PHE A 393 -9.95 -18.34 12.46
N THR A 394 -9.39 -17.84 13.56
CA THR A 394 -8.98 -18.68 14.70
C THR A 394 -10.17 -19.46 15.26
N GLN A 395 -11.32 -18.83 15.44
CA GLN A 395 -12.56 -19.51 15.86
C GLN A 395 -13.01 -20.57 14.87
N PHE A 396 -13.06 -20.21 13.58
CA PHE A 396 -13.48 -21.10 12.49
C PHE A 396 -12.67 -22.41 12.49
N ARG A 397 -11.36 -22.32 12.73
CA ARG A 397 -10.46 -23.48 12.79
C ARG A 397 -10.61 -24.36 14.01
N GLN A 398 -11.12 -23.81 15.11
CA GLN A 398 -11.33 -24.54 16.36
C GLN A 398 -12.65 -25.32 16.36
N TRP A 399 -13.52 -25.12 15.36
CA TRP A 399 -14.76 -25.87 15.25
C TRP A 399 -14.47 -27.35 14.92
N PRO A 400 -15.16 -28.29 15.57
CA PRO A 400 -14.92 -29.72 15.35
C PRO A 400 -15.17 -30.15 13.90
N GLU A 401 -16.04 -29.44 13.19
CA GLU A 401 -16.37 -29.70 11.79
C GLU A 401 -15.30 -29.20 10.81
N TYR A 402 -14.32 -28.38 11.25
CA TYR A 402 -13.34 -27.77 10.36
C TYR A 402 -12.55 -28.81 9.55
N SER A 403 -12.12 -29.90 10.18
CA SER A 403 -11.33 -30.96 9.53
C SER A 403 -12.08 -31.69 8.41
N GLU A 404 -13.42 -31.67 8.44
CA GLU A 404 -14.27 -32.32 7.44
C GLU A 404 -15.03 -31.30 6.56
N SER A 405 -14.71 -30.01 6.71
CA SER A 405 -15.42 -28.93 6.04
C SER A 405 -15.05 -28.85 4.54
N SER A 406 -16.00 -28.37 3.73
CA SER A 406 -15.77 -28.12 2.30
C SER A 406 -14.76 -26.99 2.04
N PHE A 407 -14.40 -26.22 3.09
CA PHE A 407 -13.34 -25.22 3.04
C PHE A 407 -11.99 -25.84 2.70
N LEU A 408 -11.60 -26.93 3.36
CA LEU A 408 -10.29 -27.56 3.13
C LEU A 408 -10.18 -28.13 1.71
N ALA A 409 -11.25 -28.75 1.21
CA ALA A 409 -11.30 -29.20 -0.18
C ALA A 409 -11.20 -28.03 -1.18
N SER A 410 -11.82 -26.89 -0.87
CA SER A 410 -11.75 -25.68 -1.71
C SER A 410 -10.37 -25.04 -1.67
N LEU A 411 -9.73 -25.02 -0.50
CA LEU A 411 -8.36 -24.57 -0.29
C LEU A 411 -7.40 -25.43 -1.12
N GLU A 412 -7.47 -26.75 -0.99
CA GLU A 412 -6.61 -27.69 -1.72
C GLU A 412 -6.76 -27.52 -3.24
N ASN A 413 -7.99 -27.44 -3.74
CA ASN A 413 -8.25 -27.15 -5.16
C ASN A 413 -7.66 -25.81 -5.61
N THR A 414 -7.67 -24.79 -4.74
CA THR A 414 -7.08 -23.49 -5.04
C THR A 414 -5.56 -23.56 -5.04
N MET A 415 -4.95 -24.30 -4.11
CA MET A 415 -3.50 -24.53 -4.10
C MET A 415 -3.04 -25.27 -5.35
N LEU A 416 -3.75 -26.32 -5.77
CA LEU A 416 -3.49 -27.03 -7.02
C LEU A 416 -3.61 -26.12 -8.25
N LYS A 417 -4.58 -25.20 -8.26
CA LYS A 417 -4.69 -24.19 -9.32
C LYS A 417 -3.54 -23.19 -9.30
N LEU A 418 -3.08 -22.75 -8.13
CA LEU A 418 -1.89 -21.89 -8.03
C LEU A 418 -0.63 -22.61 -8.50
N GLU A 419 -0.60 -23.94 -8.40
CA GLU A 419 0.46 -24.76 -8.97
C GLU A 419 0.31 -24.94 -10.49
N ALA A 420 -0.91 -25.05 -11.01
CA ALA A 420 -1.21 -25.33 -12.42
C ALA A 420 -1.39 -24.10 -13.35
N VAL A 421 -1.99 -23.00 -12.88
CA VAL A 421 -2.14 -21.73 -13.64
C VAL A 421 -0.78 -21.12 -13.97
N THR A 422 0.26 -21.51 -13.24
CA THR A 422 1.66 -21.20 -13.53
C THR A 422 2.24 -21.83 -14.80
N ASP A 423 1.52 -22.72 -15.48
CA ASP A 423 1.94 -23.30 -16.77
C ASP A 423 1.44 -22.50 -18.00
N GLU A 424 0.57 -21.49 -17.82
CA GLU A 424 0.03 -20.66 -18.90
C GLU A 424 0.51 -19.19 -18.78
N PRO A 425 0.92 -18.53 -19.89
CA PRO A 425 1.50 -17.19 -19.88
C PRO A 425 0.43 -16.09 -19.76
N GLY A 426 -0.11 -15.91 -18.55
CA GLY A 426 -1.07 -14.85 -18.20
C GLY A 426 -0.57 -13.96 -17.07
N LEU A 427 0.26 -12.96 -17.39
CA LEU A 427 0.80 -11.95 -16.47
C LEU A 427 -0.30 -10.96 -15.99
N ASP A 428 -1.26 -11.41 -15.16
CA ASP A 428 -1.93 -10.56 -14.13
C ASP A 428 -2.94 -11.31 -13.24
N ASP A 429 -3.42 -12.51 -13.63
CA ASP A 429 -4.75 -12.96 -13.19
C ASP A 429 -4.81 -14.27 -12.38
N GLY A 430 -3.69 -14.97 -12.19
CA GLY A 430 -3.72 -16.32 -11.60
C GLY A 430 -3.99 -16.40 -10.09
N VAL A 431 -3.82 -15.29 -9.34
CA VAL A 431 -3.84 -15.27 -7.86
C VAL A 431 -4.91 -14.34 -7.30
N ASN A 432 -5.53 -13.51 -8.15
CA ASN A 432 -6.68 -12.71 -7.74
C ASN A 432 -7.95 -13.43 -8.17
N LEU A 433 -8.68 -13.97 -7.19
CA LEU A 433 -10.12 -14.09 -7.39
C LEU A 433 -10.62 -12.71 -7.82
N PRO A 434 -11.36 -12.59 -8.94
CA PRO A 434 -11.82 -11.30 -9.41
C PRO A 434 -12.64 -10.65 -8.29
N GLU A 435 -12.10 -9.61 -7.68
CA GLU A 435 -12.77 -8.87 -6.61
C GLU A 435 -13.95 -8.12 -7.24
N GLU A 436 -15.16 -8.32 -6.71
CA GLU A 436 -16.36 -7.71 -7.27
C GLU A 436 -16.51 -6.25 -6.81
N ASP A 437 -16.90 -5.40 -7.75
CA ASP A 437 -17.00 -3.97 -7.56
C ASP A 437 -18.40 -3.61 -6.99
N ASP A 438 -18.61 -3.96 -5.72
CA ASP A 438 -19.90 -4.07 -5.00
C ASP A 438 -20.87 -2.86 -4.98
N ILE A 439 -20.51 -1.69 -5.54
CA ILE A 439 -21.27 -0.43 -5.37
C ILE A 439 -21.46 0.28 -6.71
N SER A 440 -22.64 0.86 -7.00
CA SER A 440 -22.80 1.75 -8.16
C SER A 440 -22.03 3.07 -7.97
N SER A 441 -21.74 3.81 -9.04
CA SER A 441 -21.03 5.10 -8.94
C SER A 441 -21.76 6.13 -8.07
N GLU A 442 -23.10 6.08 -8.04
CA GLU A 442 -23.95 7.03 -7.29
C GLU A 442 -23.88 6.77 -5.77
N GLN A 443 -23.97 5.51 -5.34
CA GLN A 443 -23.85 5.12 -3.92
C GLN A 443 -22.44 5.35 -3.37
N ALA A 444 -21.42 5.27 -4.22
CA ALA A 444 -20.03 5.57 -3.88
C ALA A 444 -19.82 7.06 -3.59
N GLU A 445 -20.46 7.95 -4.35
CA GLU A 445 -20.35 9.39 -4.16
C GLU A 445 -21.02 9.84 -2.86
N GLU A 446 -22.18 9.29 -2.53
CA GLU A 446 -22.92 9.55 -1.28
C GLU A 446 -22.12 9.14 -0.03
N LEU A 447 -21.60 7.90 0.01
CA LEU A 447 -20.76 7.42 1.12
C LEU A 447 -19.51 8.28 1.32
N LEU A 448 -18.86 8.70 0.22
CA LEU A 448 -17.66 9.52 0.28
C LEU A 448 -17.96 11.02 0.56
N GLU A 449 -19.20 11.48 0.42
CA GLU A 449 -19.63 12.82 0.83
C GLU A 449 -19.91 12.87 2.32
N VAL A 450 -20.59 11.86 2.87
CA VAL A 450 -20.84 11.72 4.31
C VAL A 450 -19.53 11.71 5.11
N VAL A 451 -18.53 10.93 4.67
CA VAL A 451 -17.20 10.87 5.32
C VAL A 451 -16.46 12.22 5.21
N ALA A 452 -16.64 12.97 4.12
CA ALA A 452 -15.98 14.26 3.95
C ALA A 452 -16.59 15.36 4.83
N GLU A 453 -17.90 15.31 5.09
CA GLU A 453 -18.57 16.24 6.00
C GLU A 453 -18.17 16.03 7.47
N GLU A 454 -17.93 14.78 7.90
CA GLU A 454 -17.50 14.47 9.28
C GLU A 454 -16.07 14.93 9.59
N VAL A 455 -15.19 15.04 8.58
CA VAL A 455 -13.79 15.45 8.75
C VAL A 455 -13.64 16.99 8.76
N THR A 456 -14.68 17.76 8.44
CA THR A 456 -14.64 19.22 8.53
C THR A 456 -15.11 19.72 9.90
N PRO A 457 -14.27 20.44 10.68
CA PRO A 457 -14.71 21.00 11.94
C PRO A 457 -15.73 22.12 11.67
N LYS A 458 -16.98 21.92 12.10
CA LYS A 458 -18.04 22.93 11.97
C LYS A 458 -17.59 24.23 12.67
N PRO A 459 -17.61 25.40 12.00
CA PRO A 459 -17.26 26.66 12.64
C PRO A 459 -18.32 27.01 13.69
N ALA A 460 -17.85 27.35 14.89
CA ALA A 460 -18.69 27.77 16.02
C ALA A 460 -19.57 28.97 15.62
N LYS A 461 -20.89 28.75 15.55
CA LYS A 461 -21.85 29.82 15.29
C LYS A 461 -21.92 30.75 16.51
N SER A 462 -21.43 31.98 16.33
CA SER A 462 -21.59 33.06 17.30
C SER A 462 -23.08 33.31 17.61
N ARG A 463 -23.42 33.33 18.90
CA ARG A 463 -24.74 33.71 19.43
C ARG A 463 -25.03 35.17 19.09
N LYS A 464 -25.95 35.44 18.15
CA LYS A 464 -26.56 36.76 17.99
C LYS A 464 -27.60 36.98 19.11
N LYS A 465 -27.45 38.09 19.83
CA LYS A 465 -28.30 38.59 20.91
C LYS A 465 -29.78 38.62 20.52
N SER A 466 -30.63 38.07 21.38
CA SER A 466 -32.08 38.24 21.35
C SER A 466 -32.46 39.67 21.77
N LYS A 467 -33.30 40.33 20.97
CA LYS A 467 -34.02 41.54 21.36
C LYS A 467 -35.29 41.12 22.10
N LYS A 468 -35.45 41.59 23.33
CA LYS A 468 -36.70 41.54 24.12
C LYS A 468 -37.75 42.42 23.45
N SER A 469 -38.99 41.93 23.35
CA SER A 469 -40.20 42.77 23.36
C SER A 469 -41.18 42.26 24.42
N THR A 470 -41.45 43.14 25.39
CA THR A 470 -42.70 43.31 26.16
C THR A 470 -43.91 43.22 25.21
N THR A 471 -45.13 42.75 25.52
CA THR A 471 -46.05 42.87 26.68
C THR A 471 -47.20 41.89 26.34
N VAL A 472 -47.82 41.14 27.26
CA VAL A 472 -48.96 41.47 28.16
C VAL A 472 -49.05 40.36 29.20
#